data_AF-A0A1H1ICD6-F1
#
_entry.id   AF-A0A1H1ICD6-F1
#
_cell.length_a   1.000
_cell.length_b   1.000
_cell.length_c   1.000
_cell.angle_alpha   90.00
_cell.angle_beta   90.00
_cell.angle_gamma   90.00
#
_symmetry.space_group_name_H-M   'P 1'
#
loop_
_entity.id
_entity.type
_entity.pdbx_description
1 polymer ?
#
loop_
_entity_poly.entity_id
_entity_poly.type
_entity_poly.pdbx_seq_one_letter_code
_entity_poly.pdbx_strand_id
1 'polypeptide(L)'
;MSEVINVEFHSKWLTDFELIRLVRATNQKYTIAITAFISGAMVIDDTCLGVVFGHLDKDDFGRHADCSIIQTGKILSARKEGRFWVLSTHEGHYVVGTFKRGGGRASLLQFLKSGERL
;
A
#
# COMPACT_ATOMS: atom_id res chain seq x y z
N MET A 1 36.13 -27.45 -14.59
CA MET A 1 35.96 -26.37 -13.61
C MET A 1 34.50 -25.99 -13.62
N SER A 2 33.78 -26.16 -12.51
CA SER A 2 32.37 -25.77 -12.41
C SER A 2 32.29 -24.28 -12.14
N GLU A 3 31.70 -23.50 -13.05
CA GLU A 3 31.36 -22.11 -12.77
C GLU A 3 30.31 -22.06 -11.66
N VAL A 4 30.68 -21.46 -10.53
CA VAL A 4 29.74 -21.15 -9.46
C VAL A 4 29.10 -19.82 -9.81
N ILE A 5 27.86 -19.88 -10.31
CA ILE A 5 27.03 -18.68 -10.50
C ILE A 5 26.52 -18.27 -9.13
N ASN A 6 27.01 -17.15 -8.62
CA ASN A 6 26.53 -16.57 -7.36
C ASN A 6 25.27 -15.75 -7.66
N VAL A 7 24.12 -16.21 -7.14
CA VAL A 7 22.83 -15.54 -7.31
C VAL A 7 22.47 -14.85 -6.00
N GLU A 8 22.42 -13.51 -6.02
CA GLU A 8 22.02 -12.70 -4.88
C GLU A 8 20.55 -12.26 -5.05
N PHE A 9 19.67 -12.71 -4.15
CA PHE A 9 18.26 -12.33 -4.16
C PHE A 9 18.09 -11.01 -3.39
N HIS A 10 17.96 -9.89 -4.11
CA HIS A 10 17.54 -8.61 -3.53
C HIS A 10 16.02 -8.54 -3.37
N SER A 11 15.43 -9.43 -2.57
CA SER A 11 14.02 -9.29 -2.22
C SER A 11 13.84 -8.10 -1.28
N LYS A 12 12.78 -7.31 -1.52
CA LYS A 12 12.31 -6.31 -0.55
C LYS A 12 11.64 -7.06 0.59
N TRP A 13 12.41 -7.39 1.61
CA TRP A 13 11.90 -8.07 2.80
C TRP A 13 10.92 -7.16 3.54
N LEU A 14 9.67 -7.59 3.65
CA LEU A 14 8.76 -7.02 4.64
C LEU A 14 9.28 -7.40 6.03
N THR A 15 9.30 -6.44 6.93
CA THR A 15 9.54 -6.70 8.35
C THR A 15 8.37 -7.49 8.95
N ASP A 16 8.61 -8.25 10.02
CA ASP A 16 7.54 -8.96 10.75
C ASP A 16 6.39 -8.03 11.15
N PHE A 17 6.73 -6.79 11.51
CA PHE A 17 5.74 -5.76 11.80
C PHE A 17 4.84 -5.47 10.60
N GLU A 18 5.41 -5.31 9.40
CA GLU A 18 4.65 -5.06 8.18
C GLU A 18 3.77 -6.25 7.80
N LEU A 19 4.31 -7.48 7.88
CA LEU A 19 3.55 -8.70 7.65
C LEU A 19 2.35 -8.82 8.60
N ILE A 20 2.57 -8.66 9.91
CA ILE A 20 1.50 -8.70 10.91
C ILE A 20 0.45 -7.61 10.64
N ARG A 21 0.87 -6.41 10.24
CA ARG A 21 -0.06 -5.33 9.92
C ARG A 21 -0.87 -5.61 8.65
N LEU A 22 -0.27 -6.19 7.62
CA LEU A 22 -0.96 -6.59 6.40
C LEU A 22 -2.00 -7.68 6.69
N VAL A 23 -1.62 -8.76 7.40
CA VAL A 23 -2.57 -9.82 7.80
C VAL A 23 -3.75 -9.25 8.59
N ARG A 24 -3.49 -8.33 9.52
CA ARG A 24 -4.54 -7.65 10.29
C ARG A 24 -5.43 -6.76 9.42
N ALA A 25 -4.87 -6.12 8.40
CA ALA A 25 -5.62 -5.32 7.46
C ALA A 25 -6.54 -6.22 6.62
N THR A 26 -6.00 -7.30 6.05
CA THR A 26 -6.76 -8.25 5.21
C THR A 26 -7.88 -8.95 5.98
N ASN A 27 -7.69 -9.24 7.26
CA ASN A 27 -8.72 -9.87 8.10
C ASN A 27 -9.76 -8.89 8.65
N GLN A 28 -9.58 -7.57 8.48
CA GLN A 28 -10.56 -6.59 8.91
C GLN A 28 -11.72 -6.52 7.89
N LYS A 29 -12.96 -6.44 8.39
CA LYS A 29 -14.12 -6.14 7.53
C LYS A 29 -14.17 -4.64 7.23
N TYR A 30 -14.30 -4.28 5.96
CA TYR A 30 -14.46 -2.91 5.49
C TYR A 30 -15.89 -2.67 5.04
N THR A 31 -16.33 -1.41 5.12
CA THR A 31 -17.68 -1.01 4.68
C THR A 31 -17.83 -0.95 3.17
N ILE A 32 -16.71 -1.02 2.45
CA ILE A 32 -16.63 -0.93 0.99
C ILE A 32 -15.71 -2.03 0.44
N ALA A 33 -15.78 -2.28 -0.87
CA ALA A 33 -14.83 -3.16 -1.55
C ALA A 33 -13.42 -2.55 -1.55
N ILE A 34 -12.41 -3.35 -1.20
CA ILE A 34 -11.01 -2.94 -1.17
C ILE A 34 -10.29 -3.48 -2.40
N THR A 35 -9.67 -2.59 -3.17
CA THR A 35 -8.86 -2.91 -4.34
C THR A 35 -7.57 -3.60 -3.96
N ALA A 36 -6.85 -3.04 -2.98
CA ALA A 36 -5.61 -3.60 -2.48
C ALA A 36 -5.17 -3.02 -1.12
N PHE A 37 -4.17 -3.67 -0.53
CA PHE A 37 -3.50 -3.26 0.71
C PHE A 37 -2.10 -2.73 0.40
N ILE A 38 -1.71 -1.63 1.03
CA ILE A 38 -0.44 -0.93 0.79
C ILE A 38 0.46 -1.01 2.03
N SER A 39 1.68 -1.51 1.85
CA SER A 39 2.76 -1.43 2.82
C SER A 39 3.73 -0.30 2.45
N GLY A 40 4.33 0.33 3.46
CA GLY A 40 5.32 1.40 3.25
C GLY A 40 4.72 2.64 2.59
N ALA A 41 3.46 2.98 2.89
CA ALA A 41 2.76 4.06 2.22
C ALA A 41 3.40 5.45 2.45
N MET A 42 3.37 6.28 1.43
CA MET A 42 3.75 7.70 1.44
C MET A 42 2.83 8.47 0.49
N VAL A 43 2.35 9.64 0.91
CA VAL A 43 1.49 10.50 0.08
C VAL A 43 2.34 11.59 -0.57
N ILE A 44 2.27 11.72 -1.89
CA ILE A 44 2.99 12.73 -2.69
C ILE A 44 2.07 13.19 -3.81
N ASP A 45 1.93 14.50 -4.01
CA ASP A 45 1.10 15.12 -5.05
C ASP A 45 -0.32 14.55 -5.11
N ASP A 46 -0.95 14.43 -3.93
CA ASP A 46 -2.27 13.84 -3.72
C ASP A 46 -2.41 12.38 -4.18
N THR A 47 -1.32 11.67 -4.45
CA THR A 47 -1.29 10.24 -4.77
C THR A 47 -0.63 9.44 -3.65
N CYS A 48 -0.87 8.13 -3.60
CA CYS A 48 -0.23 7.23 -2.65
C CYS A 48 0.78 6.33 -3.35
N LEU A 49 2.03 6.36 -2.86
CA LEU A 49 3.10 5.44 -3.24
C LEU A 49 3.28 4.36 -2.18
N GLY A 50 3.51 3.12 -2.59
CA GLY A 50 3.85 2.03 -1.68
C GLY A 50 3.94 0.68 -2.38
N VAL A 51 4.08 -0.39 -1.59
CA VAL A 51 4.08 -1.77 -2.10
C VAL A 51 2.69 -2.36 -1.94
N VAL A 52 2.14 -2.92 -3.03
CA VAL A 52 0.76 -3.42 -3.06
C VAL A 52 0.68 -4.92 -2.74
N PHE A 53 -0.42 -5.32 -2.10
CA PHE A 53 -0.75 -6.69 -1.71
C PHE A 53 -2.25 -6.95 -1.84
N GLY A 54 -2.61 -8.20 -2.15
CA GLY A 54 -4.00 -8.61 -2.34
C GLY A 54 -4.69 -7.87 -3.48
N HIS A 55 -3.94 -7.48 -4.52
CA HIS A 55 -4.53 -6.82 -5.69
C HIS A 55 -5.50 -7.80 -6.36
N LEU A 56 -6.78 -7.42 -6.46
CA LEU A 56 -7.83 -8.33 -6.94
C LEU A 56 -7.63 -8.74 -8.41
N ASP A 57 -7.01 -7.88 -9.21
CA ASP A 57 -6.67 -8.20 -10.61
C ASP A 57 -5.37 -9.02 -10.71
N LYS A 58 -5.48 -10.18 -11.36
CA LYS A 58 -4.34 -10.98 -11.82
C LYS A 58 -3.87 -10.41 -13.16
N ASP A 59 -2.57 -10.36 -13.40
CA ASP A 59 -2.05 -10.08 -14.74
C ASP A 59 -2.43 -11.21 -15.72
N ASP A 60 -2.22 -11.00 -17.02
CA ASP A 60 -2.51 -11.97 -18.09
C ASP A 60 -1.78 -13.32 -17.91
N PHE A 61 -0.81 -13.40 -17.00
CA PHE A 61 -0.04 -14.59 -16.64
C PHE A 61 -0.47 -15.21 -15.30
N GLY A 62 -1.57 -14.73 -14.70
CA GLY A 62 -2.09 -15.21 -13.43
C GLY A 62 -1.26 -14.81 -12.22
N ARG A 63 -0.28 -13.90 -12.37
CA ARG A 63 0.51 -13.37 -11.27
C ARG A 63 -0.29 -12.25 -10.62
N HIS A 64 -0.39 -12.31 -9.30
CA HIS A 64 -0.90 -11.17 -8.54
C HIS A 64 0.12 -10.04 -8.70
N ALA A 65 -0.34 -8.80 -8.89
CA ALA A 65 0.53 -7.62 -8.84
C ALA A 65 1.16 -7.40 -7.44
N ASP A 66 0.92 -8.32 -6.51
CA ASP A 66 1.47 -8.37 -5.17
C ASP A 66 2.99 -8.23 -5.19
N CYS A 67 3.50 -7.47 -4.23
CA CYS A 67 4.90 -7.07 -4.09
C CYS A 67 5.41 -6.06 -5.15
N SER A 68 4.56 -5.51 -6.02
CA SER A 68 4.95 -4.40 -6.91
C SER A 68 4.87 -3.04 -6.19
N ILE A 69 5.69 -2.08 -6.62
CA ILE A 69 5.51 -0.69 -6.22
C ILE A 69 4.39 -0.12 -7.08
N ILE A 70 3.43 0.52 -6.44
CA ILE A 70 2.35 1.24 -7.12
C ILE A 70 2.42 2.74 -6.79
N GLN A 71 1.89 3.52 -7.72
CA GLN A 71 1.36 4.85 -7.46
C GLN A 71 -0.14 4.79 -7.74
N THR A 72 -0.97 5.13 -6.76
CA THR A 72 -2.42 5.22 -6.98
C THR A 72 -2.75 6.44 -7.84
N GLY A 73 -3.99 6.50 -8.35
CA GLY A 73 -4.55 7.77 -8.79
C GLY A 73 -4.71 8.76 -7.63
N LYS A 74 -5.22 9.96 -7.95
CA LYS A 74 -5.44 11.02 -6.96
C LYS A 74 -6.40 10.56 -5.86
N ILE A 75 -6.01 10.80 -4.63
CA ILE A 75 -6.79 10.52 -3.43
C ILE A 75 -7.93 11.54 -3.36
N LEU A 76 -9.15 11.05 -3.50
CA LEU A 76 -10.38 11.83 -3.37
C LEU A 76 -10.80 11.97 -1.91
N SER A 77 -10.58 10.93 -1.11
CA SER A 77 -10.82 10.98 0.33
C SER A 77 -9.93 9.99 1.08
N ALA A 78 -9.60 10.33 2.31
CA ALA A 78 -8.93 9.44 3.24
C ALA A 78 -9.74 9.38 4.53
N ARG A 79 -10.16 8.18 4.92
CA ARG A 79 -10.92 7.96 6.16
C ARG A 79 -10.34 6.81 6.96
N LYS A 80 -10.58 6.82 8.26
CA LYS A 80 -10.13 5.75 9.14
C LYS A 80 -11.25 4.74 9.35
N GLU A 81 -11.00 3.49 9.00
CA GLU A 81 -11.90 2.36 9.29
C GLU A 81 -11.18 1.39 10.22
N GLY A 82 -11.69 1.24 11.44
CA GLY A 82 -11.02 0.49 12.49
C GLY A 82 -9.61 1.02 12.75
N ARG A 83 -8.60 0.17 12.50
CA ARG A 83 -7.18 0.50 12.76
C ARG A 83 -6.43 1.05 11.55
N PHE A 84 -7.07 1.10 10.38
CA PHE A 84 -6.40 1.38 9.11
C PHE A 84 -7.01 2.59 8.42
N TRP A 85 -6.18 3.26 7.60
CA TRP A 85 -6.67 4.30 6.70
C TRP A 85 -7.12 3.65 5.40
N VAL A 86 -8.24 4.11 4.89
CA VAL A 86 -8.80 3.74 3.59
C VAL A 86 -8.74 4.98 2.72
N LEU A 87 -7.99 4.89 1.63
CA LEU A 87 -7.86 5.90 0.60
C LEU A 87 -8.84 5.57 -0.51
N SER A 88 -9.67 6.52 -0.92
CA SER A 88 -10.55 6.38 -2.07
C SER A 88 -10.01 7.20 -3.23
N THR A 89 -9.96 6.60 -4.40
CA THR A 89 -9.50 7.17 -5.67
C THR A 89 -10.57 6.92 -6.74
N HIS A 90 -10.34 7.34 -7.99
CA HIS A 90 -11.24 6.98 -9.08
C HIS A 90 -11.12 5.50 -9.48
N GLU A 91 -9.93 4.92 -9.31
CA GLU A 91 -9.60 3.55 -9.71
C GLU A 91 -10.01 2.52 -8.64
N GLY A 92 -10.27 2.98 -7.42
CA GLY A 92 -10.77 2.14 -6.34
C GLY A 92 -10.31 2.56 -4.95
N HIS A 93 -10.25 1.60 -4.04
CA HIS A 93 -10.06 1.84 -2.62
C HIS A 93 -8.87 1.06 -2.07
N TYR A 94 -7.96 1.78 -1.43
CA TYR A 94 -6.69 1.22 -0.96
C TYR A 94 -6.57 1.33 0.55
N VAL A 95 -6.19 0.24 1.20
CA VAL A 95 -5.98 0.21 2.65
C VAL A 95 -4.50 0.43 2.96
N VAL A 96 -4.19 1.40 3.81
CA VAL A 96 -2.82 1.63 4.29
C VAL A 96 -2.52 0.71 5.47
N GLY A 97 -1.77 -0.37 5.22
CA GLY A 97 -1.30 -1.32 6.22
C GLY A 97 -0.20 -0.76 7.11
N THR A 98 0.82 -0.16 6.49
CA THR A 98 1.95 0.51 7.15
C THR A 98 2.37 1.78 6.41
N PHE A 99 3.14 2.63 7.07
CA PHE A 99 3.72 3.84 6.48
C PHE A 99 5.23 3.68 6.29
N LYS A 100 5.79 4.30 5.24
CA LYS A 100 7.24 4.40 5.06
C LYS A 100 7.88 5.05 6.28
N ARG A 101 8.92 4.41 6.84
CA ARG A 101 9.73 4.98 7.92
C ARG A 101 10.32 6.32 7.47
N GLY A 102 10.38 7.30 8.37
CA GLY A 102 10.99 8.60 8.08
C GLY A 102 10.12 9.58 7.28
N GLY A 103 8.81 9.33 7.10
CA GLY A 103 7.95 10.38 6.54
C GLY A 103 6.54 9.96 6.10
N GLY A 104 6.27 8.68 5.88
CA GLY A 104 5.01 8.25 5.25
C GLY A 104 3.75 8.66 6.03
N ARG A 105 3.78 8.56 7.37
CA ARG A 105 2.66 9.01 8.20
C ARG A 105 2.52 10.53 8.19
N ALA A 106 3.63 11.25 8.23
CA ALA A 106 3.62 12.71 8.20
C ALA A 106 3.03 13.22 6.87
N SER A 107 3.35 12.57 5.76
CA SER A 107 2.78 12.92 4.45
C SER A 107 1.26 12.75 4.39
N LEU A 108 0.69 11.70 5.00
CA LEU A 108 -0.76 11.56 5.07
C LEU A 108 -1.39 12.67 5.92
N LEU A 109 -0.79 12.99 7.07
CA LEU A 109 -1.29 14.06 7.94
C LEU A 109 -1.22 15.43 7.25
N GLN A 110 -0.21 15.67 6.43
CA GLN A 110 -0.09 16.88 5.62
C GLN A 110 -1.22 16.95 4.57
N PHE A 111 -1.46 15.85 3.85
CA PHE A 111 -2.56 15.75 2.88
C PHE A 111 -3.93 16.02 3.52
N LEU A 112 -4.20 15.45 4.70
CA LEU A 112 -5.45 15.68 5.42
C LEU A 112 -5.64 17.16 5.78
N LYS A 113 -4.57 17.84 6.21
CA LYS A 113 -4.61 19.27 6.55
C LYS A 113 -4.82 20.18 5.33
N SER A 114 -4.35 19.80 4.15
CA SER A 114 -4.58 20.59 2.92
C SER A 114 -6.02 20.42 2.39
N GLY A 115 -6.62 19.24 2.58
CA GLY A 115 -8.02 18.99 2.22
C GLY A 115 -9.04 19.74 3.08
N GLU A 116 -8.73 20.02 4.35
CA GLU A 116 -9.56 20.84 5.26
C GLU A 116 -9.63 22.33 4.87
N ARG A 117 -8.90 22.77 3.84
CA ARG A 117 -8.85 24.17 3.39
C ARG A 117 -9.70 24.49 2.16
N LEU A 118 -10.43 23.50 1.62
CA LEU A 118 -11.40 23.65 0.52
C LEU A 118 -12.82 23.63 1.09
#